data_AF-A0A8H3ZMX5-F1
#
_entry.id   AF-A0A8H3ZMX5-F1
#
_cell.length_a   1.000
_cell.length_b   1.000
_cell.length_c   1.000
_cell.angle_alpha   90.00
_cell.angle_beta   90.00
_cell.angle_gamma   90.00
#
_symmetry.space_group_name_H-M   'P 1'
#
loop_
_entity.id
_entity.type
_entity.pdbx_description
1 polymer ?
#
loop_
_entity_poly.entity_id
_entity_poly.type
_entity_poly.pdbx_seq_one_letter_code
_entity_poly.pdbx_strand_id
1 'polypeptide(L)'
;MQVLRDPEDIDTFTVMMDGEKAQKVSDASSHNSDKNDQEELQMDHGVVAWLQVLGSWILFANTWGLSNSFGVFQAYYSTNLLPDTNPSTIAWIGSIQIFLMMLIGVCAGWLLDAGYLRFILVCGTSMTSLGLFMLSLCTKYWQILLAQAFCVGIGSGLLGLTCVAVIPLYFQKRRMIATGIAATGSSLAGIVYPIMERRLIASIGFPWAVRVFAFIVTASLLICIAVMRLRPNRKRRGALFRLKHFHDIPYVTFCIAFALMIGSVYIPFFYVDAYAIRLGVDESTSFYILSAMNAASLFGRLAPNWLADKYGGISIMMPCCLGSAVILFLLRFAHDMPGLIAVSVVYGFVSGGMVSLPPATIANLTDDMADYGTRMGMGYTIASIGALIGNPIGGAAQRRRGDLVADVQREFQGTWIFAGGFMLAAVISMVFSKYLRVGSVLRGKC
;
A
#
# COMPACT_ATOMS: atom_id res chain seq x y z
N MET A 1 -70.87 -10.40 42.28
CA MET A 1 -70.25 -9.08 42.06
C MET A 1 -69.57 -9.12 40.69
N GLN A 2 -70.35 -8.96 39.63
CA GLN A 2 -69.85 -8.87 38.25
C GLN A 2 -69.42 -7.43 38.03
N VAL A 3 -68.13 -7.20 37.82
CA VAL A 3 -67.63 -5.94 37.25
C VAL A 3 -67.48 -6.20 35.76
N LEU A 4 -68.41 -5.65 34.99
CA LEU A 4 -68.30 -5.49 33.55
C LEU A 4 -67.11 -4.55 33.30
N ARG A 5 -66.06 -5.02 32.60
CA ARG A 5 -65.04 -4.15 32.01
C ARG A 5 -65.52 -3.81 30.61
N ASP A 6 -65.79 -2.54 30.37
CA ASP A 6 -66.23 -2.06 29.07
C ASP A 6 -65.16 -2.35 27.99
N PRO A 7 -65.56 -2.83 26.80
CA PRO A 7 -64.62 -3.13 25.72
C PRO A 7 -63.87 -1.89 25.19
N GLU A 8 -64.38 -0.67 25.42
CA GLU A 8 -63.72 0.58 25.04
C GLU A 8 -62.44 0.87 25.86
N ASP A 9 -62.35 0.39 27.11
CA ASP A 9 -61.16 0.58 27.96
C ASP A 9 -59.96 -0.27 27.50
N ILE A 10 -60.22 -1.42 26.86
CA ILE A 10 -59.17 -2.32 26.36
C ILE A 10 -58.55 -1.75 25.07
N ASP A 11 -59.38 -1.21 24.18
CA ASP A 11 -58.89 -0.56 22.96
C ASP A 11 -58.12 0.72 23.28
N THR A 12 -58.56 1.51 24.27
CA THR A 12 -57.86 2.72 24.71
C THR A 12 -56.50 2.40 25.34
N PHE A 13 -56.40 1.33 26.14
CA PHE A 13 -55.12 0.89 26.73
C PHE A 13 -54.14 0.34 25.68
N THR A 14 -54.65 -0.36 24.67
CA THR A 14 -53.83 -0.90 23.57
C THR A 14 -53.29 0.20 22.67
N VAL A 15 -54.12 1.20 22.33
CA VAL A 15 -53.72 2.40 21.57
C VAL A 15 -52.68 3.23 22.34
N MET A 16 -52.82 3.38 23.66
CA MET A 16 -51.82 4.08 24.48
C MET A 16 -50.49 3.33 24.56
N MET A 17 -50.49 1.98 24.70
CA MET A 17 -49.26 1.18 24.68
C MET A 17 -48.55 1.22 23.32
N ASP A 18 -49.30 1.24 22.22
CA ASP A 18 -48.72 1.36 20.88
C ASP A 18 -48.18 2.77 20.60
N GLY A 19 -48.85 3.81 21.13
CA GLY A 19 -48.34 5.19 21.13
C GLY A 19 -47.02 5.33 21.90
N GLU A 20 -46.94 4.75 23.09
CA GLU A 20 -45.73 4.80 23.94
C GLU A 20 -44.55 4.00 23.33
N LYS A 21 -44.84 2.88 22.64
CA LYS A 21 -43.83 2.13 21.85
C LYS A 21 -43.38 2.91 20.62
N ALA A 22 -44.30 3.53 19.88
CA ALA A 22 -43.96 4.35 18.73
C ALA A 22 -43.08 5.54 19.12
N GLN A 23 -43.37 6.16 20.27
CA GLN A 23 -42.61 7.28 20.81
C GLN A 23 -41.23 6.86 21.37
N LYS A 24 -41.12 5.69 22.03
CA LYS A 24 -39.81 5.12 22.40
C LYS A 24 -38.95 4.76 21.19
N VAL A 25 -39.57 4.30 20.09
CA VAL A 25 -38.85 4.04 18.83
C VAL A 25 -38.44 5.35 18.14
N SER A 26 -39.28 6.39 18.15
CA SER A 26 -38.91 7.70 17.60
C SER A 26 -37.79 8.35 18.41
N ASP A 27 -37.86 8.30 19.74
CA ASP A 27 -36.84 8.87 20.63
C ASP A 27 -35.52 8.08 20.56
N ALA A 28 -35.58 6.75 20.42
CA ALA A 28 -34.38 5.95 20.17
C ALA A 28 -33.78 6.21 18.77
N SER A 29 -34.61 6.54 17.78
CA SER A 29 -34.17 6.88 16.42
C SER A 29 -33.55 8.28 16.35
N SER A 30 -34.13 9.28 17.02
CA SER A 30 -33.59 10.65 17.10
C SER A 30 -32.29 10.70 17.91
N HIS A 31 -32.20 9.93 19.00
CA HIS A 31 -30.97 9.87 19.79
C HIS A 31 -29.83 9.12 19.07
N ASN A 32 -30.16 8.20 18.14
CA ASN A 32 -29.17 7.58 17.25
C ASN A 32 -28.77 8.49 16.08
N SER A 33 -29.69 9.29 15.53
CA SER A 33 -29.34 10.28 14.49
C SER A 33 -28.43 11.36 15.05
N ASP A 34 -28.73 11.91 16.23
CA ASP A 34 -27.90 12.94 16.86
C ASP A 34 -26.50 12.43 17.22
N LYS A 35 -26.37 11.16 17.63
CA LYS A 35 -25.08 10.52 17.89
C LYS A 35 -24.29 10.25 16.61
N ASN A 36 -24.94 9.77 15.56
CA ASN A 36 -24.29 9.59 14.26
C ASN A 36 -23.82 10.92 13.69
N ASP A 37 -24.63 11.98 13.79
CA ASP A 37 -24.27 13.32 13.31
C ASP A 37 -23.11 13.91 14.13
N GLN A 38 -23.08 13.71 15.45
CA GLN A 38 -21.93 14.10 16.30
C GLN A 38 -20.66 13.28 16.01
N GLU A 39 -20.78 11.97 15.76
CA GLU A 39 -19.65 11.13 15.35
C GLU A 39 -19.13 11.48 13.95
N GLU A 40 -20.02 11.91 13.06
CA GLU A 40 -19.69 12.42 11.72
C GLU A 40 -18.99 13.77 11.79
N LEU A 41 -19.42 14.66 12.69
CA LEU A 41 -18.77 15.95 12.99
C LEU A 41 -17.38 15.81 13.61
N GLN A 42 -17.06 14.69 14.26
CA GLN A 42 -15.72 14.41 14.80
C GLN A 42 -14.73 13.86 13.77
N MET A 43 -15.18 13.47 12.57
CA MET A 43 -14.29 13.02 11.51
C MET A 43 -13.54 14.18 10.86
N ASP A 44 -12.38 13.89 10.28
CA ASP A 44 -11.48 14.84 9.60
C ASP A 44 -10.79 15.90 10.50
N HIS A 45 -11.16 16.00 11.78
CA HIS A 45 -10.70 17.04 12.71
C HIS A 45 -10.03 16.46 13.97
N GLY A 46 -9.14 17.24 14.59
CA GLY A 46 -8.58 16.93 15.91
C GLY A 46 -7.21 16.23 15.91
N VAL A 47 -6.49 16.40 17.02
CA VAL A 47 -5.12 15.89 17.20
C VAL A 47 -5.07 14.37 17.09
N VAL A 48 -6.10 13.66 17.59
CA VAL A 48 -6.15 12.19 17.58
C VAL A 48 -6.17 11.64 16.15
N ALA A 49 -6.89 12.27 15.23
CA ALA A 49 -6.96 11.85 13.82
C ALA A 49 -5.59 12.04 13.12
N TRP A 50 -4.96 13.20 13.32
CA TRP A 50 -3.63 13.48 12.76
C TRP A 50 -2.51 12.63 13.38
N LEU A 51 -2.65 12.26 14.65
CA LEU A 51 -1.77 11.28 15.28
C LEU A 51 -1.87 9.90 14.61
N GLN A 52 -3.04 9.51 14.09
CA GLN A 52 -3.16 8.28 13.28
C GLN A 52 -2.42 8.42 11.95
N VAL A 53 -2.49 9.58 11.31
CA VAL A 53 -1.71 9.86 10.08
C VAL A 53 -0.21 9.77 10.35
N LEU A 54 0.27 10.32 11.47
CA LEU A 54 1.67 10.22 11.89
C LEU A 54 2.08 8.76 12.14
N GLY A 55 1.26 7.99 12.87
CA GLY A 55 1.51 6.56 13.08
C GLY A 55 1.57 5.79 11.76
N SER A 56 0.60 6.02 10.87
CA SER A 56 0.58 5.43 9.54
C SER A 56 1.79 5.85 8.69
N TRP A 57 2.27 7.09 8.81
CA TRP A 57 3.46 7.58 8.12
C TRP A 57 4.72 6.81 8.53
N ILE A 58 4.90 6.59 9.84
CA ILE A 58 6.03 5.80 10.36
C ILE A 58 5.90 4.34 9.93
N LEU A 59 4.69 3.76 9.95
CA LEU A 59 4.49 2.40 9.45
C LEU A 59 4.80 2.30 7.95
N PHE A 60 4.41 3.28 7.13
CA PHE A 60 4.73 3.34 5.70
C PHE A 60 6.25 3.38 5.46
N ALA A 61 6.97 4.19 6.25
CA ALA A 61 8.43 4.26 6.21
C ALA A 61 9.07 2.89 6.49
N ASN A 62 8.62 2.20 7.53
CA ASN A 62 9.22 0.95 8.00
C ASN A 62 8.75 -0.33 7.30
N THR A 63 7.82 -0.23 6.36
CA THR A 63 7.30 -1.39 5.60
C THR A 63 7.64 -1.24 4.12
N TRP A 64 6.93 -0.34 3.43
CA TRP A 64 7.16 -0.03 2.03
C TRP A 64 8.52 0.63 1.80
N GLY A 65 8.92 1.58 2.65
CA GLY A 65 10.21 2.27 2.53
C GLY A 65 11.40 1.34 2.78
N LEU A 66 11.28 0.47 3.79
CA LEU A 66 12.24 -0.60 4.06
C LEU A 66 12.38 -1.54 2.86
N SER A 67 11.27 -1.93 2.24
CA SER A 67 11.29 -2.80 1.06
C SER A 67 11.95 -2.12 -0.16
N ASN A 68 11.72 -0.82 -0.35
CA ASN A 68 12.39 -0.05 -1.40
C ASN A 68 13.92 0.06 -1.20
N SER A 69 14.39 -0.17 0.03
CA SER A 69 15.83 -0.08 0.37
C SER A 69 16.58 -1.39 0.16
N PHE A 70 15.88 -2.46 -0.24
CA PHE A 70 16.45 -3.79 -0.47
C PHE A 70 17.65 -3.78 -1.45
N GLY A 71 17.71 -2.84 -2.39
CA GLY A 71 18.81 -2.74 -3.35
C GLY A 71 20.20 -2.64 -2.70
N VAL A 72 20.33 -1.94 -1.58
CA VAL A 72 21.61 -1.81 -0.85
C VAL A 72 22.02 -3.14 -0.22
N PHE A 73 21.07 -3.84 0.39
CA PHE A 73 21.29 -5.19 0.91
C PHE A 73 21.68 -6.17 -0.20
N GLN A 74 20.97 -6.15 -1.33
CA GLN A 74 21.27 -7.02 -2.47
C GLN A 74 22.68 -6.80 -3.02
N ALA A 75 23.10 -5.55 -3.19
CA ALA A 75 24.46 -5.23 -3.63
C ALA A 75 25.50 -5.77 -2.64
N TYR A 76 25.31 -5.53 -1.34
CA TYR A 76 26.23 -6.04 -0.32
C TYR A 76 26.27 -7.58 -0.27
N TYR A 77 25.13 -8.26 -0.43
CA TYR A 77 25.09 -9.72 -0.50
C TYR A 77 25.84 -10.25 -1.71
N SER A 78 25.66 -9.64 -2.88
CA SER A 78 26.32 -10.09 -4.11
C SER A 78 27.83 -9.86 -4.09
N THR A 79 28.31 -8.77 -3.48
CA THR A 79 29.73 -8.39 -3.52
C THR A 79 30.53 -8.98 -2.36
N ASN A 80 29.96 -9.01 -1.15
CA ASN A 80 30.72 -9.28 0.07
C ASN A 80 30.32 -10.59 0.78
N LEU A 81 29.03 -10.91 0.83
CA LEU A 81 28.54 -11.99 1.71
C LEU A 81 28.35 -13.33 0.98
N LEU A 82 27.89 -13.28 -0.27
CA LEU A 82 27.51 -14.43 -1.09
C LEU A 82 28.04 -14.28 -2.55
N PRO A 83 29.35 -14.08 -2.75
CA PRO A 83 29.91 -13.83 -4.09
C PRO A 83 29.71 -15.01 -5.05
N ASP A 84 29.66 -16.24 -4.54
CA ASP A 84 29.47 -17.45 -5.34
C ASP A 84 27.99 -17.74 -5.69
N THR A 85 27.06 -16.94 -5.18
CA THR A 85 25.63 -17.14 -5.39
C THR A 85 25.14 -16.28 -6.55
N ASN A 86 24.35 -16.88 -7.45
CA ASN A 86 23.78 -16.15 -8.58
C ASN A 86 22.94 -14.95 -8.10
N PRO A 87 23.14 -13.73 -8.63
CA PRO A 87 22.36 -12.54 -8.25
C PRO A 87 20.84 -12.72 -8.34
N SER A 88 20.36 -13.56 -9.27
CA SER A 88 18.94 -13.90 -9.38
C SER A 88 18.41 -14.66 -8.16
N THR A 89 19.22 -15.53 -7.56
CA THR A 89 18.88 -16.25 -6.31
C THR A 89 18.80 -15.28 -5.12
N ILE A 90 19.65 -14.25 -5.08
CA ILE A 90 19.63 -13.21 -4.05
C ILE A 90 18.37 -12.32 -4.17
N ALA A 91 17.96 -11.99 -5.41
CA ALA A 91 16.76 -11.18 -5.67
C ALA A 91 15.45 -11.83 -5.18
N TRP A 92 15.41 -13.16 -4.99
CA TRP A 92 14.27 -13.85 -4.38
C TRP A 92 13.96 -13.38 -2.97
N ILE A 93 14.98 -12.95 -2.20
CA ILE A 93 14.83 -12.50 -0.81
C ILE A 93 13.89 -11.28 -0.76
N GLY A 94 14.18 -10.25 -1.56
CA GLY A 94 13.35 -9.04 -1.64
C GLY A 94 11.97 -9.30 -2.24
N SER A 95 11.88 -10.16 -3.25
CA SER A 95 10.60 -10.54 -3.87
C SER A 95 9.68 -11.25 -2.89
N ILE A 96 10.19 -12.22 -2.12
CA ILE A 96 9.43 -12.94 -1.10
C ILE A 96 9.03 -11.99 0.04
N GLN A 97 9.89 -11.04 0.44
CA GLN A 97 9.57 -10.03 1.44
C GLN A 97 8.33 -9.21 1.03
N ILE A 98 8.31 -8.68 -0.19
CA ILE A 98 7.18 -7.88 -0.72
C ILE A 98 5.93 -8.75 -0.89
N PHE A 99 6.09 -9.97 -1.39
CA PHE A 99 5.00 -10.93 -1.55
C PHE A 99 4.34 -11.23 -0.19
N LEU A 100 5.11 -11.56 0.84
CA LEU A 100 4.60 -11.83 2.18
C LEU A 100 4.00 -10.57 2.83
N MET A 101 4.59 -9.40 2.59
CA MET A 101 4.03 -8.13 3.06
C MET A 101 2.60 -7.93 2.53
N MET A 102 2.35 -8.24 1.26
CA MET A 102 1.00 -8.12 0.68
C MET A 102 0.07 -9.29 1.05
N LEU A 103 0.57 -10.53 1.04
CA LEU A 103 -0.20 -11.74 1.32
C LEU A 103 -0.72 -11.77 2.76
N ILE A 104 0.15 -11.49 3.74
CA ILE A 104 -0.22 -11.49 5.17
C ILE A 104 -1.19 -10.34 5.50
N GLY A 105 -1.32 -9.36 4.60
CA GLY A 105 -2.32 -8.30 4.68
C GLY A 105 -3.75 -8.83 4.87
N VAL A 106 -4.12 -10.01 4.35
CA VAL A 106 -5.46 -10.59 4.61
C VAL A 106 -5.69 -10.92 6.08
N CYS A 107 -4.70 -11.52 6.72
CA CYS A 107 -4.75 -11.85 8.15
C CYS A 107 -4.78 -10.58 8.99
N ALA A 108 -3.99 -9.58 8.62
CA ALA A 108 -3.96 -8.29 9.29
C ALA A 108 -5.32 -7.57 9.20
N GLY A 109 -5.96 -7.61 8.03
CA GLY A 109 -7.25 -6.94 7.79
C GLY A 109 -8.38 -7.58 8.58
N TRP A 110 -8.41 -8.91 8.63
CA TRP A 110 -9.35 -9.66 9.46
C TRP A 110 -9.16 -9.40 10.96
N LEU A 111 -7.91 -9.39 11.44
CA LEU A 111 -7.61 -9.06 12.84
C LEU A 111 -7.99 -7.61 13.18
N LEU A 112 -7.85 -6.70 12.21
CA LEU A 112 -8.20 -5.29 12.37
C LEU A 112 -9.71 -5.11 12.50
N ASP A 113 -10.50 -5.76 11.64
CA ASP A 113 -11.97 -5.76 11.72
C ASP A 113 -12.46 -6.38 13.05
N ALA A 114 -11.74 -7.37 13.57
CA ALA A 114 -12.01 -7.97 14.88
C ALA A 114 -11.60 -7.07 16.07
N GLY A 115 -10.94 -5.94 15.83
CA GLY A 115 -10.55 -4.95 16.84
C GLY A 115 -9.17 -5.17 17.48
N TYR A 116 -8.35 -6.07 16.94
CA TYR A 116 -7.05 -6.46 17.53
C TYR A 116 -5.87 -5.58 17.08
N LEU A 117 -6.06 -4.27 16.94
CA LEU A 117 -5.02 -3.34 16.46
C LEU A 117 -3.69 -3.47 17.25
N ARG A 118 -3.76 -3.43 18.59
CA ARG A 118 -2.54 -3.51 19.42
C ARG A 118 -1.79 -4.82 19.24
N PHE A 119 -2.50 -5.93 19.07
CA PHE A 119 -1.88 -7.23 18.82
C PHE A 119 -1.15 -7.24 17.49
N ILE A 120 -1.75 -6.70 16.43
CA ILE A 120 -1.12 -6.58 15.11
C ILE A 120 0.15 -5.74 15.19
N LEU A 121 0.09 -4.57 15.85
CA LEU A 121 1.25 -3.67 15.97
C LEU A 121 2.39 -4.30 16.79
N VAL A 122 2.09 -4.94 17.92
CA VAL A 122 3.12 -5.59 18.77
C VAL A 122 3.72 -6.79 18.04
N CYS A 123 2.90 -7.66 17.45
CA CYS A 123 3.37 -8.83 16.73
C CYS A 123 4.21 -8.44 15.51
N GLY A 124 3.70 -7.51 14.68
CA GLY A 124 4.40 -7.02 13.50
C GLY A 124 5.73 -6.33 13.85
N THR A 125 5.74 -5.46 14.87
CA THR A 125 6.97 -4.79 15.33
C THR A 125 7.98 -5.77 15.87
N SER A 126 7.54 -6.78 16.62
CA SER A 126 8.42 -7.81 17.18
C SER A 126 9.05 -8.65 16.08
N MET A 127 8.27 -9.08 15.08
CA MET A 127 8.78 -9.85 13.94
C MET A 127 9.74 -9.03 13.07
N THR A 128 9.38 -7.79 12.71
CA THR A 128 10.26 -6.92 11.91
C THR A 128 11.57 -6.62 12.64
N SER A 129 11.51 -6.33 13.94
CA SER A 129 12.71 -6.07 14.75
C SER A 129 13.57 -7.32 14.87
N LEU A 130 12.97 -8.47 15.20
CA LEU A 130 13.67 -9.75 15.30
C LEU A 130 14.36 -10.11 13.99
N GLY A 131 13.67 -9.96 12.85
CA GLY A 131 14.23 -10.22 11.53
C GLY A 131 15.44 -9.35 11.22
N LEU A 132 15.39 -8.04 11.51
CA LEU A 132 16.52 -7.13 11.30
C LEU A 132 17.69 -7.43 12.25
N PHE A 133 17.44 -7.72 13.54
CA PHE A 133 18.51 -8.09 14.46
C PHE A 133 19.18 -9.42 14.08
N MET A 134 18.38 -10.42 13.69
CA MET A 134 18.90 -11.72 13.23
C MET A 134 19.66 -11.57 11.91
N LEU A 135 19.24 -10.66 11.04
CA LEU A 135 19.95 -10.36 9.80
C LEU A 135 21.40 -9.93 10.05
N SER A 136 21.66 -9.19 11.14
CA SER A 136 23.02 -8.78 11.51
C SER A 136 23.99 -9.94 11.80
N LEU A 137 23.46 -11.14 12.07
CA LEU A 137 24.23 -12.35 12.41
C LEU A 137 24.30 -13.33 11.23
N CYS A 138 23.58 -13.07 10.15
CA CYS A 138 23.47 -14.00 9.03
C CYS A 138 24.74 -13.99 8.18
N THR A 139 25.22 -15.18 7.83
CA THR A 139 26.36 -15.38 6.92
C THR A 139 26.02 -16.28 5.74
N LYS A 140 24.93 -17.06 5.83
CA LYS A 140 24.48 -17.97 4.76
C LYS A 140 23.17 -17.50 4.13
N TYR A 141 22.98 -17.80 2.85
CA TYR A 141 21.78 -17.46 2.09
C TYR A 141 20.47 -17.84 2.81
N TRP A 142 20.34 -19.08 3.30
CA TRP A 142 19.11 -19.53 3.95
C TRP A 142 18.80 -18.76 5.25
N GLN A 143 19.84 -18.27 5.95
CA GLN A 143 19.67 -17.48 7.17
C GLN A 143 19.11 -16.10 6.84
N ILE A 144 19.65 -15.46 5.80
CA ILE A 144 19.15 -14.17 5.29
C ILE A 144 17.73 -14.32 4.79
N LEU A 145 17.43 -15.40 4.06
CA LEU A 145 16.10 -15.69 3.57
C LEU A 145 15.10 -15.79 4.73
N LEU A 146 15.43 -16.52 5.79
CA LEU A 146 14.56 -16.66 6.97
C LEU A 146 14.40 -15.35 7.75
N ALA A 147 15.48 -14.63 7.99
CA ALA A 147 15.49 -13.40 8.78
C ALA A 147 14.83 -12.23 8.04
N GLN A 148 15.18 -12.02 6.77
CA GLN A 148 14.72 -10.87 5.99
C GLN A 148 13.45 -11.20 5.21
N ALA A 149 13.45 -12.23 4.36
CA ALA A 149 12.29 -12.48 3.51
C ALA A 149 11.06 -12.90 4.33
N PHE A 150 11.21 -13.88 5.23
CA PHE A 150 10.10 -14.37 6.03
C PHE A 150 9.81 -13.53 7.26
N CYS A 151 10.78 -13.32 8.16
CA CYS A 151 10.51 -12.66 9.44
C CYS A 151 10.15 -11.17 9.24
N VAL A 152 10.97 -10.41 8.51
CA VAL A 152 10.65 -9.02 8.16
C VAL A 152 9.44 -8.95 7.22
N GLY A 153 9.29 -9.86 6.25
CA GLY A 153 8.13 -9.86 5.33
C GLY A 153 6.78 -10.05 6.04
N ILE A 154 6.66 -11.04 6.93
CA ILE A 154 5.44 -11.28 7.72
C ILE A 154 5.19 -10.12 8.68
N GLY A 155 6.22 -9.63 9.39
CA GLY A 155 6.10 -8.46 10.26
C GLY A 155 5.62 -7.21 9.51
N SER A 156 6.19 -6.99 8.33
CA SER A 156 5.82 -5.88 7.44
C SER A 156 4.43 -6.03 6.87
N GLY A 157 3.92 -7.25 6.66
CA GLY A 157 2.55 -7.46 6.19
C GLY A 157 1.48 -7.14 7.24
N LEU A 158 1.75 -7.50 8.51
CA LEU A 158 0.91 -7.10 9.63
C LEU A 158 0.84 -5.58 9.77
N LEU A 159 2.00 -4.91 9.74
CA LEU A 159 2.09 -3.45 9.88
C LEU A 159 1.61 -2.69 8.64
N GLY A 160 1.94 -3.20 7.45
CA GLY A 160 1.76 -2.52 6.17
C GLY A 160 0.30 -2.39 5.76
N LEU A 161 -0.56 -3.35 6.09
CA LEU A 161 -2.00 -3.17 5.90
C LEU A 161 -2.60 -2.23 6.95
N THR A 162 -2.11 -2.32 8.19
CA THR A 162 -2.63 -1.51 9.31
C THR A 162 -2.46 -0.02 9.04
N CYS A 163 -1.35 0.41 8.43
CA CYS A 163 -1.10 1.81 8.15
C CYS A 163 -2.11 2.41 7.16
N VAL A 164 -2.56 1.63 6.18
CA VAL A 164 -3.51 2.08 5.17
C VAL A 164 -4.97 1.95 5.61
N ALA A 165 -5.27 0.96 6.44
CA ALA A 165 -6.63 0.68 6.87
C ALA A 165 -7.13 1.56 8.03
N VAL A 166 -6.24 2.16 8.83
CA VAL A 166 -6.67 3.01 9.96
C VAL A 166 -7.12 4.40 9.50
N ILE A 167 -6.50 4.99 8.47
CA ILE A 167 -6.77 6.37 8.04
C ILE A 167 -8.24 6.59 7.65
N PRO A 168 -8.87 5.71 6.85
CA PRO A 168 -10.27 5.86 6.46
C PRO A 168 -11.29 5.81 7.61
N LEU A 169 -10.90 5.31 8.77
CA LEU A 169 -11.77 5.24 9.95
C LEU A 169 -11.88 6.59 10.69
N TYR A 170 -10.95 7.51 10.41
CA TYR A 170 -10.85 8.84 11.03
C TYR A 170 -11.16 9.97 10.05
N PHE A 171 -11.05 9.73 8.74
CA PHE A 171 -11.24 10.72 7.70
C PHE A 171 -12.31 10.28 6.69
N GLN A 172 -13.24 11.18 6.37
CA GLN A 172 -14.25 10.99 5.33
C GLN A 172 -14.01 11.94 4.16
N LYS A 173 -14.00 13.25 4.38
CA LYS A 173 -13.86 14.27 3.32
C LYS A 173 -12.42 14.43 2.85
N ARG A 174 -11.44 14.19 3.73
CA ARG A 174 -9.99 14.39 3.47
C ARG A 174 -9.22 13.08 3.50
N ARG A 175 -9.91 11.99 3.22
CA ARG A 175 -9.37 10.63 3.36
C ARG A 175 -8.23 10.37 2.40
N MET A 176 -8.35 10.79 1.14
CA MET A 176 -7.32 10.56 0.15
C MET A 176 -6.09 11.38 0.52
N ILE A 177 -6.21 12.68 0.81
CA ILE A 177 -5.06 13.51 1.17
C ILE A 177 -4.38 13.02 2.45
N ALA A 178 -5.13 12.58 3.47
CA ALA A 178 -4.55 11.98 4.67
C ALA A 178 -3.76 10.70 4.35
N THR A 179 -4.28 9.85 3.45
CA THR A 179 -3.59 8.66 2.95
C THR A 179 -2.34 9.02 2.16
N GLY A 180 -2.41 10.04 1.30
CA GLY A 180 -1.28 10.56 0.54
C GLY A 180 -0.17 11.10 1.44
N ILE A 181 -0.52 11.88 2.48
CA ILE A 181 0.44 12.38 3.48
C ILE A 181 1.11 11.21 4.18
N ALA A 182 0.36 10.23 4.70
CA ALA A 182 0.94 9.06 5.34
C ALA A 182 1.85 8.27 4.38
N ALA A 183 1.44 8.11 3.13
CA ALA A 183 2.22 7.40 2.12
C ALA A 183 3.55 8.10 1.80
N THR A 184 3.69 9.42 1.98
CA THR A 184 4.99 10.10 1.76
C THR A 184 6.13 9.51 2.60
N GLY A 185 5.82 8.90 3.74
CA GLY A 185 6.80 8.25 4.62
C GLY A 185 7.60 7.16 3.92
N SER A 186 6.99 6.39 3.01
CA SER A 186 7.72 5.36 2.28
C SER A 186 8.66 5.93 1.22
N SER A 187 8.29 7.04 0.58
CA SER A 187 9.17 7.73 -0.39
C SER A 187 10.36 8.36 0.32
N LEU A 188 10.15 8.98 1.48
CA LEU A 188 11.24 9.56 2.26
C LEU A 188 12.18 8.48 2.79
N ALA A 189 11.64 7.40 3.35
CA ALA A 189 12.43 6.26 3.79
C ALA A 189 13.22 5.62 2.64
N GLY A 190 12.64 5.51 1.44
CA GLY A 190 13.34 5.03 0.25
C GLY A 190 14.50 5.91 -0.23
N ILE A 191 14.64 7.14 0.29
CA ILE A 191 15.80 8.01 0.05
C ILE A 191 16.76 7.91 1.25
N VAL A 192 16.25 8.04 2.47
CA VAL A 192 17.06 8.12 3.69
C VAL A 192 17.72 6.77 4.04
N TYR A 193 16.98 5.66 3.95
CA TYR A 193 17.47 4.35 4.38
C TYR A 193 18.64 3.85 3.51
N PRO A 194 18.58 3.89 2.16
CA PRO A 194 19.71 3.47 1.34
C PRO A 194 20.99 4.28 1.59
N ILE A 195 20.86 5.60 1.76
CA ILE A 195 22.00 6.49 2.03
C ILE A 195 22.59 6.17 3.40
N MET A 196 21.74 6.02 4.42
CA MET A 196 22.14 5.70 5.78
C MET A 196 22.84 4.33 5.84
N GLU A 197 22.24 3.30 5.26
CA GLU A 197 22.81 1.94 5.21
C GLU A 197 24.16 1.93 4.50
N ARG A 198 24.28 2.54 3.32
CA ARG A 198 25.55 2.61 2.57
C ARG A 198 26.65 3.28 3.39
N ARG A 199 26.34 4.39 4.07
CA ARG A 199 27.29 5.13 4.92
C ARG A 199 27.68 4.35 6.18
N LEU A 200 26.72 3.69 6.83
CA LEU A 200 26.97 2.88 8.03
C LEU A 200 27.78 1.63 7.70
N ILE A 201 27.46 0.93 6.61
CA ILE A 201 28.20 -0.26 6.17
C ILE A 201 29.67 0.10 5.92
N ALA A 202 29.93 1.25 5.28
CA ALA A 202 31.29 1.70 4.99
C ALA A 202 32.10 2.11 6.25
N SER A 203 31.43 2.60 7.30
CA SER A 203 32.12 3.15 8.49
C SER A 203 32.27 2.14 9.64
N ILE A 204 31.23 1.35 9.93
CA ILE A 204 31.17 0.45 11.09
C ILE A 204 30.96 -1.01 10.71
N GLY A 205 30.91 -1.33 9.41
CA GLY A 205 30.71 -2.68 8.89
C GLY A 205 29.25 -3.14 8.94
N PHE A 206 28.95 -4.19 8.17
CA PHE A 206 27.57 -4.65 7.97
C PHE A 206 26.83 -5.08 9.26
N PRO A 207 27.39 -5.92 10.15
CA PRO A 207 26.66 -6.38 11.33
C PRO A 207 26.19 -5.23 12.23
N TRP A 208 27.06 -4.24 12.48
CA TRP A 208 26.71 -3.09 13.31
C TRP A 208 25.82 -2.08 12.57
N ALA A 209 26.03 -1.89 11.26
CA ALA A 209 25.14 -1.06 10.44
C ALA A 209 23.68 -1.54 10.51
N VAL A 210 23.46 -2.85 10.34
CA VAL A 210 22.11 -3.44 10.40
C VAL A 210 21.51 -3.36 11.81
N ARG A 211 22.31 -3.47 12.88
CA ARG A 211 21.82 -3.30 14.26
C ARG A 211 21.40 -1.86 14.55
N VAL A 212 22.22 -0.88 14.17
CA VAL A 212 21.86 0.54 14.30
C VAL A 212 20.57 0.83 13.55
N PHE A 213 20.45 0.30 12.33
CA PHE A 213 19.23 0.41 11.56
C PHE A 213 18.02 -0.25 12.24
N ALA A 214 18.20 -1.47 12.77
CA ALA A 214 17.17 -2.17 13.54
C ALA A 214 16.71 -1.35 14.75
N PHE A 215 17.62 -0.73 15.50
CA PHE A 215 17.25 0.14 16.63
C PHE A 215 16.41 1.33 16.19
N ILE A 216 16.75 1.99 15.08
CA ILE A 216 15.98 3.12 14.53
C ILE A 216 14.58 2.67 14.12
N VAL A 217 14.49 1.56 13.38
CA VAL A 217 13.22 0.97 12.95
C VAL A 217 12.36 0.59 14.16
N THR A 218 12.90 -0.15 15.12
CA THR A 218 12.19 -0.55 16.35
C THR A 218 11.73 0.66 17.15
N ALA A 219 12.59 1.65 17.39
CA ALA A 219 12.24 2.85 18.15
C ALA A 219 11.08 3.62 17.49
N SER A 220 11.11 3.77 16.17
CA SER A 220 10.02 4.42 15.44
C SER A 220 8.72 3.61 15.49
N LEU A 221 8.77 2.28 15.40
CA LEU A 221 7.60 1.41 15.52
C LEU A 221 7.00 1.40 16.93
N LEU A 222 7.81 1.55 17.98
CA LEU A 222 7.32 1.71 19.35
C LEU A 222 6.48 2.99 19.51
N ILE A 223 6.85 4.07 18.82
CA ILE A 223 6.05 5.30 18.78
C ILE A 223 4.68 5.01 18.15
N CYS A 224 4.61 4.22 17.07
CA CYS A 224 3.34 3.80 16.48
C CYS A 224 2.45 3.05 17.47
N ILE A 225 3.02 2.13 18.25
CA ILE A 225 2.27 1.35 19.25
C ILE A 225 1.65 2.28 20.30
N ALA A 226 2.36 3.34 20.72
CA ALA A 226 1.87 4.30 21.70
C ALA A 226 0.78 5.22 21.15
N VAL A 227 0.90 5.63 19.88
CA VAL A 227 0.08 6.67 19.26
C VAL A 227 -1.18 6.12 18.59
N MET A 228 -1.09 4.94 17.96
CA MET A 228 -2.16 4.43 17.11
C MET A 228 -3.33 3.87 17.92
N ARG A 229 -4.54 4.21 17.49
CA ARG A 229 -5.80 3.79 18.10
C ARG A 229 -6.78 3.39 17.01
N LEU A 230 -7.57 2.36 17.29
CA LEU A 230 -8.68 1.98 16.43
C LEU A 230 -9.90 2.74 16.90
N ARG A 231 -10.65 3.34 15.97
CA ARG A 231 -11.95 3.92 16.31
C ARG A 231 -12.88 2.77 16.74
N PRO A 232 -13.58 2.87 17.88
CA PRO A 232 -14.47 1.80 18.31
C PRO A 232 -15.61 1.69 17.30
N ASN A 233 -15.57 0.70 16.42
CA ASN A 233 -16.71 0.35 15.58
C ASN A 233 -17.23 -1.03 16.00
N ARG A 234 -18.54 -1.25 15.89
CA ARG A 234 -19.24 -2.40 16.50
C ARG A 234 -18.56 -3.73 16.14
N LYS A 235 -17.97 -4.39 17.14
CA LYS A 235 -17.28 -5.68 17.02
C LYS A 235 -18.17 -6.70 16.30
N ARG A 236 -17.86 -7.05 15.06
CA ARG A 236 -18.37 -8.26 14.41
C ARG A 236 -17.19 -9.13 14.01
N ARG A 237 -17.11 -10.33 14.60
CA ARG A 237 -16.20 -11.38 14.13
C ARG A 237 -16.65 -11.81 12.73
N GLY A 238 -16.11 -11.20 11.69
CA GLY A 238 -16.25 -11.68 10.32
C GLY A 238 -15.38 -12.92 10.05
N ALA A 239 -15.72 -13.68 9.01
CA ALA A 239 -14.85 -14.73 8.48
C ALA A 239 -13.62 -14.12 7.77
N LEU A 240 -12.47 -14.79 7.83
CA LEU A 240 -11.21 -14.38 7.17
C LEU A 240 -11.39 -14.13 5.67
N PHE A 241 -12.17 -14.99 5.01
CA PHE A 241 -12.60 -14.82 3.63
C PHE A 241 -14.12 -14.81 3.57
N ARG A 242 -14.70 -13.69 3.13
CA ARG A 242 -16.11 -13.61 2.80
C ARG A 242 -16.28 -13.70 1.29
N LEU A 243 -16.59 -14.91 0.80
CA LEU A 243 -16.84 -15.18 -0.62
C LEU A 243 -17.94 -14.29 -1.23
N LYS A 244 -18.81 -13.72 -0.39
CA LYS A 244 -19.81 -12.71 -0.79
C LYS A 244 -19.17 -11.51 -1.50
N HIS A 245 -17.97 -11.08 -1.11
CA HIS A 245 -17.30 -9.95 -1.75
C HIS A 245 -16.86 -10.23 -3.19
N PHE A 246 -16.68 -11.49 -3.58
CA PHE A 246 -16.40 -11.83 -4.99
C PHE A 246 -17.63 -11.72 -5.90
N HIS A 247 -18.83 -11.55 -5.34
CA HIS A 247 -20.03 -11.29 -6.12
C HIS A 247 -20.21 -9.78 -6.42
N ASP A 248 -19.41 -8.91 -5.77
CA ASP A 248 -19.39 -7.47 -6.03
C ASP A 248 -18.49 -7.17 -7.23
N ILE A 249 -19.08 -7.23 -8.43
CA ILE A 249 -18.37 -7.14 -9.71
C ILE A 249 -17.51 -5.86 -9.84
N PRO A 250 -17.98 -4.65 -9.48
CA PRO A 250 -17.14 -3.45 -9.46
C PRO A 250 -15.86 -3.60 -8.63
N TYR A 251 -15.97 -4.19 -7.44
CA TYR A 251 -14.85 -4.42 -6.54
C TYR A 251 -13.88 -5.48 -7.07
N VAL A 252 -14.37 -6.60 -7.60
CA VAL A 252 -13.52 -7.64 -8.19
C VAL A 252 -12.74 -7.09 -9.38
N THR A 253 -13.42 -6.32 -10.24
CA THR A 253 -12.78 -5.68 -11.39
C THR A 253 -11.69 -4.70 -10.93
N PHE A 254 -11.96 -3.91 -9.88
CA PHE A 254 -10.94 -3.04 -9.29
C PHE A 254 -9.75 -3.83 -8.72
N CYS A 255 -9.97 -4.98 -8.08
CA CYS A 255 -8.90 -5.83 -7.56
C CYS A 255 -8.00 -6.37 -8.69
N ILE A 256 -8.60 -6.76 -9.82
CA ILE A 256 -7.84 -7.19 -11.01
C ILE A 256 -7.01 -6.02 -11.55
N ALA A 257 -7.60 -4.83 -11.67
CA ALA A 257 -6.88 -3.64 -12.09
C ALA A 257 -5.72 -3.30 -11.14
N PHE A 258 -5.95 -3.43 -9.83
CA PHE A 258 -4.95 -3.19 -8.81
C PHE A 258 -3.77 -4.17 -8.93
N ALA A 259 -4.03 -5.46 -9.18
CA ALA A 259 -2.99 -6.45 -9.39
C ALA A 259 -2.16 -6.21 -10.66
N LEU A 260 -2.81 -5.87 -11.77
CA LEU A 260 -2.13 -5.51 -13.01
C LEU A 260 -1.25 -4.26 -12.85
N MET A 261 -1.77 -3.25 -12.15
CA MET A 261 -1.07 -2.02 -11.84
C MET A 261 0.17 -2.29 -10.95
N ILE A 262 0.03 -3.07 -9.89
CA ILE A 262 1.14 -3.45 -9.01
C ILE A 262 2.20 -4.29 -9.75
N GLY A 263 1.77 -5.17 -10.65
CA GLY A 263 2.68 -5.96 -11.49
C GLY A 263 3.48 -5.13 -12.49
N SER A 264 3.17 -3.85 -12.66
CA SER A 264 3.89 -2.95 -13.58
C SER A 264 4.61 -1.80 -12.87
N VAL A 265 4.00 -1.20 -11.84
CA VAL A 265 4.48 0.06 -11.23
C VAL A 265 5.90 0.01 -10.70
N TYR A 266 6.34 -1.16 -10.21
CA TYR A 266 7.67 -1.31 -9.64
C TYR A 266 8.75 -1.59 -10.68
N ILE A 267 8.41 -2.03 -11.89
CA ILE A 267 9.39 -2.46 -12.90
C ILE A 267 10.43 -1.34 -13.18
N PRO A 268 10.05 -0.07 -13.40
CA PRO A 268 11.04 1.00 -13.56
C PRO A 268 11.89 1.27 -12.32
N PHE A 269 11.32 1.13 -11.12
CA PHE A 269 12.09 1.26 -9.87
C PHE A 269 13.19 0.21 -9.75
N PHE A 270 12.97 -1.00 -10.27
CA PHE A 270 13.97 -2.07 -10.23
C PHE A 270 14.99 -2.03 -11.37
N TYR A 271 14.57 -1.65 -12.58
CA TYR A 271 15.42 -1.80 -13.78
C TYR A 271 16.04 -0.50 -14.30
N VAL A 272 15.64 0.68 -13.83
CA VAL A 272 16.19 1.96 -14.33
C VAL A 272 17.69 2.09 -14.06
N ASP A 273 18.15 1.60 -12.90
CA ASP A 273 19.56 1.62 -12.50
C ASP A 273 20.41 0.74 -13.45
N ALA A 274 20.00 -0.51 -13.63
CA ALA A 274 20.64 -1.44 -14.56
C ALA A 274 20.64 -0.92 -16.02
N TYR A 275 19.56 -0.26 -16.45
CA TYR A 275 19.47 0.35 -17.78
C TYR A 275 20.46 1.52 -17.93
N ALA A 276 20.57 2.39 -16.92
CA ALA A 276 21.52 3.50 -16.93
C ALA A 276 22.98 3.01 -16.95
N ILE A 277 23.33 2.02 -16.13
CA ILE A 277 24.67 1.41 -16.13
C ILE A 277 25.00 0.80 -17.50
N ARG A 278 24.06 0.05 -18.11
CA ARG A 278 24.25 -0.53 -19.45
C ARG A 278 24.42 0.53 -20.54
N LEU A 279 23.84 1.72 -20.38
CA LEU A 279 24.03 2.87 -21.26
C LEU A 279 25.37 3.61 -21.04
N GLY A 280 26.19 3.16 -20.08
CA GLY A 280 27.49 3.75 -19.77
C GLY A 280 27.44 4.89 -18.75
N VAL A 281 26.34 5.05 -18.02
CA VAL A 281 26.26 5.99 -16.88
C VAL A 281 27.04 5.41 -15.70
N ASP A 282 27.82 6.27 -15.04
CA ASP A 282 28.59 5.87 -13.87
C ASP A 282 27.70 5.38 -12.71
N GLU A 283 28.18 4.37 -11.97
CA GLU A 283 27.44 3.70 -10.91
C GLU A 283 27.05 4.68 -9.78
N SER A 284 27.90 5.68 -9.51
CA SER A 284 27.60 6.72 -8.52
C SER A 284 26.42 7.59 -8.93
N THR A 285 26.26 7.84 -10.23
CA THR A 285 25.22 8.70 -10.79
C THR A 285 23.90 7.95 -10.95
N SER A 286 23.96 6.66 -11.26
CA SER A 286 22.78 5.81 -11.40
C SER A 286 21.97 5.69 -10.10
N PHE A 287 22.66 5.63 -8.95
CA PHE A 287 22.03 5.71 -7.62
C PHE A 287 21.18 6.98 -7.41
N TYR A 288 21.61 8.11 -7.97
CA TYR A 288 20.88 9.37 -7.86
C TYR A 288 19.62 9.41 -8.75
N ILE A 289 19.56 8.64 -9.85
CA ILE A 289 18.36 8.53 -10.70
C ILE A 289 17.20 7.92 -9.90
N LEU A 290 17.45 6.80 -9.20
CA LEU A 290 16.44 6.17 -8.35
C LEU A 290 16.02 7.08 -7.19
N SER A 291 16.98 7.79 -6.59
CA SER A 291 16.73 8.76 -5.52
C SER A 291 15.85 9.91 -6.01
N ALA A 292 16.13 10.46 -7.20
CA ALA A 292 15.32 11.52 -7.83
C ALA A 292 13.90 11.03 -8.15
N MET A 293 13.75 9.79 -8.61
CA MET A 293 12.43 9.19 -8.85
C MET A 293 11.62 9.03 -7.57
N ASN A 294 12.23 8.57 -6.47
CA ASN A 294 11.57 8.51 -5.16
C ASN A 294 11.20 9.91 -4.62
N ALA A 295 12.06 10.91 -4.84
CA ALA A 295 11.77 12.30 -4.47
C ALA A 295 10.57 12.85 -5.25
N ALA A 296 10.51 12.61 -6.55
CA ALA A 296 9.36 12.98 -7.36
C ALA A 296 8.07 12.24 -6.95
N SER A 297 8.20 10.97 -6.56
CA SER A 297 7.09 10.16 -6.03
C SER A 297 6.50 10.72 -4.74
N LEU A 298 7.29 11.39 -3.91
CA LEU A 298 6.77 12.09 -2.73
C LEU A 298 5.69 13.12 -3.11
N PHE A 299 5.98 13.98 -4.09
CA PHE A 299 5.01 14.96 -4.60
C PHE A 299 3.87 14.28 -5.37
N GLY A 300 4.21 13.21 -6.10
CA GLY A 300 3.27 12.33 -6.79
C GLY A 300 2.29 11.61 -5.87
N ARG A 301 2.56 11.52 -4.55
CA ARG A 301 1.61 10.98 -3.56
C ARG A 301 0.70 12.06 -2.98
N LEU A 302 1.09 13.33 -3.02
CA LEU A 302 0.26 14.41 -2.48
C LEU A 302 -0.75 14.92 -3.52
N ALA A 303 -0.29 15.27 -4.72
CA ALA A 303 -1.14 15.93 -5.72
C ALA A 303 -2.30 15.05 -6.23
N PRO A 304 -2.08 13.79 -6.67
CA PRO A 304 -3.18 12.89 -7.06
C PRO A 304 -4.14 12.57 -5.93
N ASN A 305 -3.66 12.40 -4.69
CA ASN A 305 -4.55 12.14 -3.55
C ASN A 305 -5.43 13.34 -3.23
N TRP A 306 -4.88 14.56 -3.24
CA TRP A 306 -5.69 15.77 -3.10
C TRP A 306 -6.74 15.90 -4.20
N LEU A 307 -6.39 15.55 -5.43
CA LEU A 307 -7.30 15.56 -6.56
C LEU A 307 -8.38 14.46 -6.43
N ALA A 308 -8.02 13.29 -5.89
CA ALA A 308 -8.92 12.17 -5.70
C ALA A 308 -10.01 12.45 -4.66
N ASP A 309 -9.75 13.27 -3.63
CA ASP A 309 -10.80 13.75 -2.71
C ASP A 309 -11.90 14.54 -3.46
N LYS A 310 -11.55 15.20 -4.58
CA LYS A 310 -12.50 15.98 -5.38
C LYS A 310 -13.20 15.15 -6.45
N TYR A 311 -12.48 14.30 -7.17
CA TYR A 311 -12.96 13.64 -8.39
C TYR A 311 -13.20 12.12 -8.25
N GLY A 312 -12.85 11.52 -7.11
CA GLY A 312 -12.90 10.07 -6.88
C GLY A 312 -11.56 9.38 -7.15
N GLY A 313 -11.33 8.26 -6.48
CA GLY A 313 -10.07 7.51 -6.55
C GLY A 313 -9.82 6.91 -7.93
N ILE A 314 -10.83 6.22 -8.49
CA ILE A 314 -10.70 5.57 -9.80
C ILE A 314 -10.50 6.62 -10.90
N SER A 315 -11.22 7.74 -10.81
CA SER A 315 -11.12 8.85 -11.77
C SER A 315 -9.71 9.42 -11.89
N ILE A 316 -8.93 9.45 -10.81
CA ILE A 316 -7.56 9.96 -10.80
C ILE A 316 -6.53 8.86 -11.05
N MET A 317 -6.79 7.62 -10.62
CA MET A 317 -5.91 6.49 -10.91
C MET A 317 -5.82 6.19 -12.42
N MET A 318 -6.93 6.31 -13.17
CA MET A 318 -6.94 6.07 -14.62
C MET A 318 -5.95 6.95 -15.41
N PRO A 319 -5.96 8.29 -15.31
CA PRO A 319 -4.99 9.12 -16.02
C PRO A 319 -3.55 8.92 -15.51
N CYS A 320 -3.34 8.62 -14.22
CA CYS A 320 -2.01 8.27 -13.70
C CYS A 320 -1.48 6.96 -14.32
N CYS A 321 -2.32 5.92 -14.43
CA CYS A 321 -1.95 4.66 -15.07
C CYS A 321 -1.70 4.85 -16.57
N LEU A 322 -2.55 5.62 -17.26
CA LEU A 322 -2.37 5.92 -18.68
C LEU A 322 -1.08 6.71 -18.94
N GLY A 323 -0.81 7.74 -18.14
CA GLY A 323 0.42 8.52 -18.22
C GLY A 323 1.65 7.65 -17.97
N SER A 324 1.61 6.77 -16.97
CA SER A 324 2.68 5.81 -16.68
C SER A 324 2.89 4.84 -17.84
N ALA A 325 1.83 4.35 -18.48
CA ALA A 325 1.91 3.48 -19.65
C ALA A 325 2.60 4.19 -20.83
N VAL A 326 2.21 5.43 -21.12
CA VAL A 326 2.83 6.24 -22.19
C VAL A 326 4.31 6.45 -21.91
N ILE A 327 4.66 6.84 -20.68
CA ILE A 327 6.06 7.00 -20.27
C ILE A 327 6.84 5.70 -20.48
N LEU A 328 6.29 4.56 -20.07
CA LEU A 328 6.92 3.24 -20.25
C LEU A 328 7.15 2.91 -21.72
N PHE A 329 6.18 3.14 -22.62
CA PHE A 329 6.39 2.91 -24.05
C PHE A 329 7.44 3.85 -24.66
N LEU A 330 7.56 5.06 -24.12
CA LEU A 330 8.53 6.06 -24.59
C LEU A 330 9.89 5.96 -23.89
N LEU A 331 10.02 5.20 -22.80
CA LEU A 331 11.22 5.12 -21.97
C LEU A 331 12.45 4.68 -22.76
N ARG A 332 12.24 3.86 -23.81
CA ARG A 332 13.30 3.45 -24.74
C ARG A 332 14.03 4.62 -25.37
N PHE A 333 13.35 5.74 -25.63
CA PHE A 333 13.96 6.89 -26.29
C PHE A 333 14.88 7.70 -25.36
N ALA A 334 14.82 7.50 -24.04
CA ALA A 334 15.80 8.03 -23.11
C ALA A 334 17.08 7.19 -23.16
N HIS A 335 18.16 7.78 -23.65
CA HIS A 335 19.46 7.12 -23.86
C HIS A 335 20.64 7.92 -23.31
N ASP A 336 20.39 9.16 -22.92
CA ASP A 336 21.33 10.07 -22.30
C ASP A 336 20.98 10.28 -20.82
N MET A 337 21.98 10.62 -20.01
CA MET A 337 21.82 10.80 -18.56
C MET A 337 20.75 11.86 -18.20
N PRO A 338 20.72 13.06 -18.83
CA PRO A 338 19.67 14.05 -18.54
C PRO A 338 18.27 13.55 -18.92
N GLY A 339 18.12 12.88 -20.06
CA GLY A 339 16.87 12.27 -20.49
C GLY A 339 16.35 11.20 -19.52
N LEU A 340 17.24 10.34 -19.02
CA LEU A 340 16.89 9.32 -18.02
C LEU A 340 16.42 9.95 -16.70
N ILE A 341 17.11 10.98 -16.20
CA ILE A 341 16.71 11.69 -14.98
C ILE A 341 15.34 12.34 -15.19
N ALA A 342 15.15 13.06 -16.30
CA ALA A 342 13.90 13.76 -16.59
C ALA A 342 12.71 12.78 -16.65
N VAL A 343 12.84 11.68 -17.40
CA VAL A 343 11.77 10.69 -17.52
C VAL A 343 11.51 9.97 -16.19
N SER A 344 12.56 9.67 -15.42
CA SER A 344 12.42 9.04 -14.09
C SER A 344 11.70 9.94 -13.10
N VAL A 345 11.98 11.24 -13.10
CA VAL A 345 11.27 12.22 -12.26
C VAL A 345 9.79 12.29 -12.65
N VAL A 346 9.48 12.39 -13.94
CA VAL A 346 8.08 12.41 -14.41
C VAL A 346 7.37 11.11 -14.06
N TYR A 347 8.02 9.95 -14.26
CA TYR A 347 7.47 8.65 -13.87
C TYR A 347 7.23 8.57 -12.37
N GLY A 348 8.18 8.99 -11.54
CA GLY A 348 8.03 9.03 -10.09
C GLY A 348 6.83 9.85 -9.66
N PHE A 349 6.65 11.04 -10.22
CA PHE A 349 5.51 11.90 -9.95
C PHE A 349 4.17 11.26 -10.37
N VAL A 350 4.07 10.73 -11.59
CA VAL A 350 2.82 10.14 -12.10
C VAL A 350 2.48 8.84 -11.36
N SER A 351 3.49 8.05 -11.00
CA SER A 351 3.31 6.75 -10.34
C SER A 351 3.07 6.84 -8.83
N GLY A 352 3.48 7.93 -8.17
CA GLY A 352 3.37 8.07 -6.72
C GLY A 352 1.95 7.86 -6.19
N GLY A 353 0.94 8.41 -6.88
CA GLY A 353 -0.46 8.29 -6.50
C GLY A 353 -0.97 6.85 -6.57
N MET A 354 -0.44 6.05 -7.50
CA MET A 354 -0.94 4.70 -7.80
C MET A 354 -0.75 3.72 -6.64
N VAL A 355 0.28 3.90 -5.81
CA VAL A 355 0.51 3.04 -4.63
C VAL A 355 -0.36 3.48 -3.44
N SER A 356 -0.66 4.77 -3.33
CA SER A 356 -1.37 5.36 -2.18
C SER A 356 -2.89 5.44 -2.30
N LEU A 357 -3.42 5.53 -3.53
CA LEU A 357 -4.86 5.65 -3.79
C LEU A 357 -5.68 4.37 -3.56
N PRO A 358 -5.19 3.14 -3.85
CA PRO A 358 -6.00 1.93 -3.78
C PRO A 358 -6.70 1.70 -2.44
N PRO A 359 -6.06 1.88 -1.26
CA PRO A 359 -6.74 1.77 0.03
C PRO A 359 -7.94 2.67 0.19
N ALA A 360 -7.80 3.91 -0.28
CA ALA A 360 -8.82 4.93 -0.16
C ALA A 360 -9.96 4.66 -1.15
N THR A 361 -9.62 4.23 -2.37
CA THR A 361 -10.59 3.75 -3.36
C THR A 361 -11.36 2.51 -2.87
N ILE A 362 -10.70 1.55 -2.22
CA ILE A 362 -11.37 0.33 -1.73
C ILE A 362 -12.46 0.64 -0.71
N ALA A 363 -12.28 1.58 0.23
CA ALA A 363 -13.43 1.95 1.07
C ALA A 363 -14.40 2.96 0.47
N ASN A 364 -14.12 3.59 -0.68
CA ASN A 364 -15.20 4.23 -1.45
C ASN A 364 -16.09 3.17 -2.12
N LEU A 365 -15.50 2.02 -2.48
CA LEU A 365 -16.20 0.86 -3.01
C LEU A 365 -16.82 -0.03 -1.91
N THR A 366 -16.65 0.29 -0.63
CA THR A 366 -17.13 -0.53 0.48
C THR A 366 -18.36 0.11 1.09
N ASP A 367 -19.50 -0.58 1.01
CA ASP A 367 -20.76 -0.07 1.55
C ASP A 367 -20.82 -0.15 3.08
N ASP A 368 -20.31 -1.25 3.66
CA ASP A 368 -20.24 -1.44 5.11
C ASP A 368 -18.77 -1.38 5.58
N MET A 369 -18.41 -0.30 6.27
CA MET A 369 -17.06 -0.08 6.81
C MET A 369 -16.65 -1.15 7.85
N ALA A 370 -17.57 -1.97 8.36
CA ALA A 370 -17.24 -3.11 9.22
C ALA A 370 -16.52 -4.25 8.48
N ASP A 371 -16.71 -4.39 7.17
CA ASP A 371 -16.04 -5.39 6.33
C ASP A 371 -14.83 -4.78 5.56
N TYR A 372 -14.44 -3.55 5.90
CA TYR A 372 -13.40 -2.79 5.18
C TYR A 372 -12.01 -3.47 5.26
N GLY A 373 -11.57 -3.90 6.45
CA GLY A 373 -10.27 -4.55 6.61
C GLY A 373 -10.18 -5.86 5.83
N THR A 374 -11.27 -6.63 5.80
CA THR A 374 -11.37 -7.87 5.03
C THR A 374 -11.31 -7.61 3.53
N ARG A 375 -12.05 -6.60 3.02
CA ARG A 375 -11.98 -6.19 1.59
C ARG A 375 -10.57 -5.69 1.24
N MET A 376 -9.97 -4.86 2.08
CA MET A 376 -8.58 -4.44 1.94
C MET A 376 -7.62 -5.63 1.84
N GLY A 377 -7.71 -6.55 2.79
CA GLY A 377 -6.88 -7.75 2.84
C GLY A 377 -7.00 -8.63 1.60
N MET A 378 -8.22 -8.85 1.12
CA MET A 378 -8.50 -9.58 -0.11
C MET A 378 -7.90 -8.87 -1.35
N GLY A 379 -8.10 -7.55 -1.48
CA GLY A 379 -7.56 -6.77 -2.59
C GLY A 379 -6.03 -6.79 -2.64
N TYR A 380 -5.37 -6.63 -1.50
CA TYR A 380 -3.91 -6.71 -1.38
C TYR A 380 -3.37 -8.12 -1.66
N THR A 381 -4.10 -9.16 -1.28
CA THR A 381 -3.74 -10.54 -1.60
C THR A 381 -3.75 -10.80 -3.09
N ILE A 382 -4.78 -10.33 -3.81
CA ILE A 382 -4.83 -10.44 -5.27
C ILE A 382 -3.70 -9.63 -5.91
N ALA A 383 -3.41 -8.44 -5.37
CA ALA A 383 -2.31 -7.60 -5.85
C ALA A 383 -0.92 -8.20 -5.59
N SER A 384 -0.75 -9.03 -4.55
CA SER A 384 0.50 -9.73 -4.26
C SER A 384 0.95 -10.64 -5.41
N ILE A 385 0.00 -11.23 -6.13
CA ILE A 385 0.27 -12.06 -7.31
C ILE A 385 0.92 -11.21 -8.40
N GLY A 386 0.37 -10.01 -8.63
CA GLY A 386 0.93 -9.03 -9.56
C GLY A 386 2.37 -8.65 -9.18
N ALA A 387 2.60 -8.33 -7.90
CA ALA A 387 3.94 -8.01 -7.40
C ALA A 387 4.95 -9.15 -7.60
N LEU A 388 4.51 -10.39 -7.39
CA LEU A 388 5.34 -11.58 -7.51
C LEU A 388 5.76 -11.88 -8.95
N ILE A 389 4.84 -11.74 -9.92
CA ILE A 389 5.09 -12.10 -11.32
C ILE A 389 5.67 -10.95 -12.15
N GLY A 390 5.38 -9.70 -11.78
CA GLY A 390 5.69 -8.51 -12.59
C GLY A 390 7.19 -8.35 -12.87
N ASN A 391 8.00 -8.31 -11.80
CA ASN A 391 9.44 -8.11 -11.93
C ASN A 391 10.16 -9.27 -12.65
N PRO A 392 9.89 -10.56 -12.33
CA PRO A 392 10.50 -11.68 -13.06
C PRO A 392 10.13 -11.72 -14.54
N ILE A 393 8.86 -11.47 -14.92
CA ILE A 393 8.46 -11.44 -16.33
C ILE A 393 9.13 -10.26 -17.05
N GLY A 394 9.18 -9.09 -16.41
CA GLY A 394 9.92 -7.93 -16.92
C GLY A 394 11.39 -8.23 -17.18
N GLY A 395 12.04 -8.98 -16.29
CA GLY A 395 13.44 -9.42 -16.44
C GLY A 395 13.61 -10.49 -17.52
N ALA A 396 12.70 -11.47 -17.61
CA ALA A 396 12.72 -12.51 -18.64
C ALA A 396 12.48 -11.95 -20.05
N ALA A 397 11.82 -10.79 -20.15
CA ALA A 397 11.67 -10.07 -21.40
C ALA A 397 12.99 -9.42 -21.88
N GLN A 398 14.02 -9.35 -21.03
CA GLN A 398 15.34 -8.83 -21.39
C GLN A 398 16.11 -9.88 -22.17
N ARG A 399 16.64 -9.48 -23.33
CA ARG A 399 17.50 -10.32 -24.16
C ARG A 399 18.80 -9.59 -24.38
N ARG A 400 19.83 -10.00 -23.63
CA ARG A 400 21.17 -9.39 -23.71
C ARG A 400 21.66 -9.41 -25.16
N ARG A 401 21.97 -8.22 -25.67
CA ARG A 401 22.45 -7.99 -27.02
C ARG A 401 23.50 -6.90 -26.95
N GLY A 402 24.68 -7.19 -27.50
CA GLY A 402 25.77 -6.22 -27.72
C GLY A 402 26.06 -5.26 -26.55
N ASP A 403 26.86 -4.25 -26.84
CA ASP A 403 27.14 -3.13 -25.92
C ASP A 403 26.86 -1.77 -26.57
N LEU A 404 26.34 -1.75 -27.80
CA LEU A 404 25.90 -0.51 -28.44
C LEU A 404 24.63 0.00 -27.76
N VAL A 405 24.48 1.33 -27.67
CA VAL A 405 23.29 2.00 -27.10
C VAL A 405 21.99 1.45 -27.71
N ALA A 406 21.96 1.24 -29.03
CA ALA A 406 20.79 0.69 -29.73
C ALA A 406 20.46 -0.76 -29.32
N ASP A 407 21.47 -1.55 -28.94
CA ASP A 407 21.29 -2.92 -28.49
C ASP A 407 20.82 -2.97 -27.04
N VAL A 408 21.36 -2.10 -26.17
CA VAL A 408 20.88 -1.90 -24.79
C VAL A 408 19.41 -1.44 -24.78
N GLN A 409 19.05 -0.49 -25.64
CA GLN A 409 17.66 -0.07 -25.82
C GLN A 409 16.74 -1.24 -26.23
N ARG A 410 17.21 -2.14 -27.10
CA ARG A 410 16.45 -3.32 -27.55
C ARG A 410 16.37 -4.39 -26.46
N GLU A 411 17.42 -4.54 -25.66
CA GLU A 411 17.46 -5.46 -24.52
C GLU A 411 16.34 -5.16 -23.53
N PHE A 412 16.19 -3.90 -23.11
CA PHE A 412 15.18 -3.51 -22.12
C PHE A 412 13.79 -3.20 -22.72
N GLN A 413 13.68 -3.12 -24.04
CA GLN A 413 12.41 -2.81 -24.71
C GLN A 413 11.28 -3.77 -24.33
N GLY A 414 11.58 -5.07 -24.21
CA GLY A 414 10.59 -6.08 -23.82
C GLY A 414 10.02 -5.80 -22.43
N THR A 415 10.89 -5.43 -21.48
CA THR A 415 10.51 -5.05 -20.11
C THR A 415 9.55 -3.87 -20.09
N TRP A 416 9.87 -2.82 -20.85
CA TRP A 416 9.08 -1.59 -20.89
C TRP A 416 7.73 -1.78 -21.59
N ILE A 417 7.68 -2.54 -22.69
CA ILE A 417 6.44 -2.86 -23.39
C ILE A 417 5.52 -3.72 -22.51
N PHE A 418 6.07 -4.73 -21.83
CA PHE A 418 5.31 -5.56 -20.90
C PHE A 418 4.69 -4.71 -19.78
N ALA A 419 5.52 -3.87 -19.14
CA ALA A 419 5.06 -2.97 -18.09
C ALA A 419 3.97 -2.00 -18.59
N GLY A 420 4.19 -1.36 -19.74
CA GLY A 420 3.22 -0.44 -20.35
C GLY A 420 1.90 -1.15 -20.70
N GLY A 421 1.97 -2.37 -21.23
CA GLY A 421 0.81 -3.19 -21.56
C GLY A 421 -0.03 -3.58 -20.34
N PHE A 422 0.62 -4.00 -19.25
CA PHE A 422 -0.06 -4.27 -17.98
C PHE A 422 -0.74 -3.03 -17.40
N MET A 423 -0.08 -1.88 -17.51
CA MET A 423 -0.64 -0.61 -17.06
C MET A 423 -1.85 -0.18 -17.88
N LEU A 424 -1.84 -0.39 -19.21
CA LEU A 424 -3.02 -0.18 -20.07
C LEU A 424 -4.16 -1.15 -19.73
N ALA A 425 -3.85 -2.43 -19.49
CA ALA A 425 -4.85 -3.42 -19.08
C ALA A 425 -5.50 -3.04 -17.74
N ALA A 426 -4.71 -2.49 -16.79
CA ALA A 426 -5.23 -1.93 -15.55
C ALA A 426 -6.19 -0.76 -15.80
N VAL A 427 -5.88 0.16 -16.73
CA VAL A 427 -6.78 1.27 -17.12
C VAL A 427 -8.11 0.73 -17.66
N ILE A 428 -8.08 -0.23 -18.58
CA ILE A 428 -9.29 -0.83 -19.16
C ILE A 428 -10.17 -1.44 -18.07
N SER A 429 -9.54 -2.16 -17.14
CA SER A 429 -10.22 -2.77 -15.99
C SER A 429 -10.81 -1.71 -15.03
N MET A 430 -10.09 -0.61 -14.76
CA MET A 430 -10.61 0.51 -13.96
C MET A 430 -11.79 1.22 -14.64
N VAL A 431 -11.74 1.43 -15.96
CA VAL A 431 -12.85 1.99 -16.73
C VAL A 431 -14.09 1.12 -16.59
N PHE A 432 -13.93 -0.20 -16.70
CA PHE A 432 -15.03 -1.15 -16.53
C PHE A 432 -15.60 -1.12 -15.11
N SER A 433 -14.73 -1.12 -14.08
CA SER A 433 -15.14 -1.01 -12.67
C SER A 433 -15.96 0.27 -12.42
N LYS A 434 -15.48 1.42 -12.93
CA LYS A 434 -16.18 2.71 -12.81
C LYS A 434 -17.52 2.70 -13.54
N TYR A 435 -17.56 2.17 -14.75
CA TYR A 435 -18.78 2.06 -15.55
C TYR A 435 -19.84 1.21 -14.82
N LEU A 436 -19.45 0.07 -14.26
CA LEU A 436 -20.36 -0.80 -13.52
C LEU A 436 -20.91 -0.15 -12.24
N ARG A 437 -20.12 0.68 -11.55
CA ARG A 437 -20.53 1.30 -10.28
C ARG A 437 -21.37 2.56 -10.48
N VAL A 438 -21.03 3.40 -11.47
CA VAL A 438 -21.60 4.74 -11.64
C VAL A 438 -22.52 4.84 -12.87
N GLY A 439 -22.47 3.88 -13.79
CA GLY A 439 -23.17 3.93 -15.08
C GLY A 439 -22.57 4.92 -16.08
N SER A 440 -21.49 5.64 -15.71
CA SER A 440 -20.79 6.60 -16.56
C SER A 440 -19.30 6.64 -16.24
N VAL A 441 -18.47 6.72 -17.29
CA VAL A 441 -17.01 6.86 -17.15
C VAL A 441 -16.61 8.31 -16.84
N LEU A 442 -17.37 9.29 -17.34
CA LEU A 442 -17.06 10.72 -17.27
C LEU A 442 -17.75 11.46 -16.12
N ARG A 443 -18.86 10.93 -15.60
CA ARG A 443 -19.64 11.56 -14.52
C ARG A 443 -19.64 10.69 -13.25
N GLY A 444 -19.71 11.35 -12.10
CA GLY A 444 -19.79 10.73 -10.77
C GLY A 444 -18.43 10.40 -10.12
N LYS A 445 -18.42 10.44 -8.78
CA LYS A 445 -17.24 10.16 -7.94
C LYS A 445 -17.24 8.68 -7.56
N CYS A 446 -16.12 8.00 -7.74
CA CYS A 446 -15.90 6.62 -7.30
C CYS A 446 -14.45 6.48 -6.83
#